data_AF-A0A844AJI4-F1
#
_entry.id   AF-A0A844AJI4-F1
#
_cell.length_a   1.000
_cell.length_b   1.000
_cell.length_c   1.000
_cell.angle_alpha   90.00
_cell.angle_beta   90.00
_cell.angle_gamma   90.00
#
_symmetry.space_group_name_H-M   'P 1'
#
loop_
_entity.id
_entity.type
_entity.pdbx_description
1 polymer ?
#
loop_
_entity_poly.entity_id
_entity_poly.type
_entity_poly.pdbx_seq_one_letter_code
_entity_poly.pdbx_strand_id
1 'polypeptide(L)'
;MTSESNDAFQRRLNRIAKENPLQTYQANPEPIVKKRSLFLRVLDVTFGLISGLLFLFCIKALRVQALGLTLEGSELLFFLDIAAAVLCSWVWNKLNDVHNLSNVISQQFGILILALGIHNLAFWAPHQMSVALSGDWVRHQQLNAEQKSIFVGVRYIRWSTEHSDYDPASFVTPKVVYRN
;
A
#
# COMPACT_ATOMS: atom_id res chain seq x y z
N MET A 1 -0.93 56.51 -29.45
CA MET A 1 0.45 56.06 -29.69
C MET A 1 0.71 54.85 -28.80
N THR A 2 0.81 53.63 -29.35
CA THR A 2 1.55 52.46 -28.77
C THR A 2 1.40 51.13 -29.54
N SER A 3 0.53 51.00 -30.57
CA SER A 3 0.39 49.71 -31.29
C SER A 3 1.52 49.43 -32.29
N GLU A 4 2.06 50.45 -32.98
CA GLU A 4 3.13 50.26 -33.99
C GLU A 4 4.45 49.74 -33.39
N SER A 5 4.71 50.06 -32.13
CA SER A 5 5.90 49.60 -31.39
C SER A 5 5.90 48.08 -31.21
N ASN A 6 4.75 47.49 -30.89
CA ASN A 6 4.62 46.06 -30.64
C ASN A 6 4.80 45.23 -31.91
N ASP A 7 4.28 45.70 -33.04
CA ASP A 7 4.41 44.99 -34.32
C ASP A 7 5.84 45.05 -34.87
N ALA A 8 6.55 46.14 -34.64
CA ALA A 8 7.97 46.26 -34.97
C ALA A 8 8.84 45.35 -34.08
N PHE A 9 8.51 45.27 -32.79
CA PHE A 9 9.20 44.42 -31.81
C PHE A 9 8.99 42.92 -32.09
N GLN A 10 7.73 42.50 -32.34
CA GLN A 10 7.39 41.12 -32.73
C GLN A 10 8.09 40.70 -34.03
N ARG A 11 8.12 41.59 -35.03
CA ARG A 11 8.85 41.32 -36.29
C ARG A 11 10.36 41.16 -36.08
N ARG A 12 10.94 41.89 -35.12
CA ARG A 12 12.36 41.77 -34.78
C ARG A 12 12.66 40.47 -34.03
N LEU A 13 11.80 40.07 -33.10
CA LEU A 13 11.90 38.76 -32.42
C LEU A 13 11.80 37.59 -33.39
N ASN A 14 10.83 37.62 -34.31
CA ASN A 14 10.66 36.58 -35.32
C ASN A 14 11.86 36.49 -36.28
N ARG A 15 12.52 37.62 -36.56
CA ARG A 15 13.74 37.65 -37.37
C ARG A 15 14.92 37.01 -36.62
N ILE A 16 15.12 37.36 -35.35
CA ILE A 16 16.19 36.79 -34.52
C ILE A 16 16.00 35.28 -34.32
N ALA A 17 14.76 34.84 -34.11
CA ALA A 17 14.41 33.42 -33.98
C ALA A 17 14.65 32.64 -35.29
N LYS A 18 14.44 33.28 -36.44
CA LYS A 18 14.70 32.68 -37.76
C LYS A 18 16.19 32.62 -38.11
N GLU A 19 16.98 33.59 -37.65
CA GLU A 19 18.42 33.67 -37.87
C GLU A 19 19.22 32.75 -36.93
N ASN A 20 18.65 32.35 -35.79
CA ASN A 20 19.30 31.46 -34.81
C ASN A 20 18.42 30.23 -34.48
N PRO A 21 18.17 29.33 -35.44
CA PRO A 21 17.28 28.17 -35.25
C PRO A 21 17.78 27.12 -34.23
N LEU A 22 18.96 27.31 -33.64
CA LEU A 22 19.64 26.32 -32.79
C LEU A 22 19.83 26.71 -31.32
N GLN A 23 19.20 27.80 -30.85
CA GLN A 23 19.22 28.17 -29.43
C GLN A 23 17.84 28.50 -28.88
N THR A 24 16.82 27.74 -29.29
CA THR A 24 15.69 27.51 -28.38
C THR A 24 16.21 26.64 -27.25
N TYR A 25 16.91 27.26 -26.30
CA TYR A 25 17.02 26.70 -24.96
C TYR A 25 15.58 26.50 -24.48
N GLN A 26 15.08 25.26 -24.54
CA GLN A 26 13.88 24.91 -23.82
C GLN A 26 14.14 25.29 -22.35
N ALA A 27 13.51 26.38 -21.90
CA ALA A 27 13.58 26.86 -20.52
C ALA A 27 13.05 25.81 -19.51
N ASN A 28 12.43 24.76 -20.02
CA ASN A 28 12.05 23.57 -19.29
C ASN A 28 12.44 22.37 -20.17
N PRO A 29 13.63 21.77 -20.00
CA PRO A 29 13.97 20.57 -20.75
C PRO A 29 12.86 19.55 -20.50
N GLU A 30 12.18 19.10 -21.57
CA GLU A 30 11.22 18.01 -21.43
C GLU A 30 11.93 16.86 -20.72
N PRO A 31 11.34 16.29 -19.66
CA PRO A 31 12.01 15.26 -18.88
C PRO A 31 12.37 14.13 -19.85
N ILE A 32 13.67 13.90 -20.04
CA ILE A 32 14.17 12.79 -20.82
C ILE A 32 13.59 11.53 -20.19
N VAL A 33 12.54 10.98 -20.81
CA VAL A 33 11.94 9.71 -20.40
C VAL A 33 12.96 8.63 -20.76
N LYS A 34 13.98 8.47 -19.91
CA LYS A 34 14.94 7.38 -20.03
C LYS A 34 14.11 6.10 -20.05
N LYS A 35 14.06 5.42 -21.19
CA LYS A 35 13.42 4.11 -21.33
C LYS A 35 14.17 3.13 -20.42
N ARG A 36 13.77 3.04 -19.15
CA ARG A 36 14.22 1.98 -18.24
C ARG A 36 13.86 0.64 -18.87
N SER A 37 14.80 -0.30 -18.83
CA SER A 37 14.57 -1.66 -19.32
C SER A 37 13.38 -2.29 -18.57
N LEU A 38 12.66 -3.18 -19.26
CA LEU A 38 11.50 -3.89 -18.68
C LEU A 38 11.89 -4.62 -17.39
N PHE A 39 13.07 -5.23 -17.34
CA PHE A 39 13.60 -5.91 -16.16
C PHE A 39 13.73 -4.99 -14.94
N LEU A 40 14.32 -3.79 -15.12
CA LEU A 40 14.47 -2.83 -14.01
C LEU A 40 13.11 -2.33 -13.51
N ARG A 41 12.13 -2.14 -14.40
CA ARG A 41 10.76 -1.77 -14.00
C ARG A 41 10.09 -2.87 -13.18
N VAL A 42 10.27 -4.13 -13.55
CA VAL A 42 9.73 -5.27 -12.77
C VAL A 42 10.38 -5.33 -11.39
N LEU A 43 11.70 -5.11 -11.31
CA LEU A 43 12.43 -5.11 -10.05
C LEU A 43 11.96 -3.97 -9.14
N ASP A 44 11.80 -2.75 -9.68
CA ASP A 44 11.26 -1.59 -8.98
C ASP A 44 9.86 -1.86 -8.40
N VAL A 45 8.95 -2.42 -9.21
CA VAL A 45 7.59 -2.79 -8.80
C VAL A 45 7.61 -3.86 -7.70
N THR A 46 8.46 -4.88 -7.85
CA THR A 46 8.59 -5.96 -6.86
C THR A 46 9.12 -5.44 -5.54
N PHE A 47 10.12 -4.56 -5.57
CA PHE A 47 10.64 -3.90 -4.38
C PHE A 47 9.58 -3.00 -3.72
N GLY A 48 8.82 -2.25 -4.53
CA GLY A 48 7.68 -1.46 -4.07
C GLY A 48 6.65 -2.32 -3.34
N LEU A 49 6.22 -3.43 -3.95
CA LEU A 49 5.34 -4.42 -3.34
C LEU A 49 5.86 -4.89 -1.99
N ILE A 50 7.08 -5.43 -1.94
CA ILE A 50 7.69 -5.98 -0.72
C ILE A 50 7.78 -4.90 0.37
N SER A 51 8.22 -3.69 0.04
CA SER A 51 8.29 -2.59 1.01
C SER A 51 6.91 -2.22 1.56
N GLY A 52 5.86 -2.24 0.73
CA GLY A 52 4.47 -2.07 1.18
C GLY A 52 4.02 -3.16 2.16
N LEU A 53 4.31 -4.44 1.86
CA LEU A 53 4.06 -5.56 2.79
C LEU A 53 4.76 -5.31 4.13
N LEU A 54 6.04 -4.91 4.10
CA LEU A 54 6.84 -4.68 5.30
C LEU A 54 6.31 -3.54 6.15
N PHE A 55 5.83 -2.44 5.57
CA PHE A 55 5.25 -1.34 6.35
C PHE A 55 4.06 -1.79 7.20
N LEU A 56 3.10 -2.49 6.58
CA LEU A 56 1.92 -2.97 7.30
C LEU A 56 2.31 -4.02 8.35
N PHE A 57 3.23 -4.93 8.03
CA PHE A 57 3.71 -5.93 8.97
C PHE A 57 4.39 -5.28 10.19
N CYS A 58 5.29 -4.31 9.98
CA CYS A 58 6.00 -3.61 11.04
C CYS A 58 5.06 -2.84 11.96
N ILE A 59 4.07 -2.12 11.41
CA ILE A 59 3.09 -1.37 12.21
C ILE A 59 2.26 -2.31 13.06
N LYS A 60 1.79 -3.41 12.45
CA LYS A 60 1.01 -4.41 13.18
C LYS A 60 1.83 -5.09 14.28
N ALA A 61 3.08 -5.43 13.99
CA ALA A 61 4.02 -5.99 14.98
C ALA A 61 4.28 -5.00 16.12
N LEU A 62 4.50 -3.71 15.81
CA LEU A 62 4.68 -2.66 16.81
C LEU A 62 3.45 -2.54 17.71
N ARG A 63 2.24 -2.49 17.13
CA ARG A 63 1.01 -2.38 17.90
C ARG A 63 0.78 -3.59 18.80
N VAL A 64 0.95 -4.80 18.27
CA VAL A 64 0.66 -6.04 19.00
C VAL A 64 1.74 -6.33 20.05
N GLN A 65 3.02 -6.24 19.69
CA GLN A 65 4.12 -6.62 20.57
C GLN A 65 4.58 -5.49 21.49
N ALA A 66 4.65 -4.25 20.99
CA ALA A 66 5.14 -3.13 21.80
C ALA A 66 4.04 -2.45 22.61
N LEU A 67 2.83 -2.29 22.03
CA LEU A 67 1.74 -1.57 22.71
C LEU A 67 0.75 -2.52 23.42
N GLY A 68 0.77 -3.82 23.13
CA GLY A 68 -0.12 -4.81 23.76
C GLY A 68 -1.61 -4.59 23.46
N LEU A 69 -1.94 -3.75 22.47
CA LEU A 69 -3.31 -3.38 22.14
C LEU A 69 -3.97 -4.50 21.33
N THR A 70 -4.78 -5.31 22.01
CA THR A 70 -5.40 -6.53 21.47
C THR A 70 -6.92 -6.61 21.64
N LEU A 71 -7.54 -5.69 22.40
CA LEU A 71 -8.95 -5.79 22.80
C LEU A 71 -9.93 -4.90 22.00
N GLU A 72 -11.11 -5.50 21.78
CA GLU A 72 -12.42 -5.04 21.28
C GLU A 72 -12.47 -3.82 20.34
N GLY A 73 -12.89 -4.08 19.09
CA GLY A 73 -12.84 -3.12 17.97
C GLY A 73 -11.78 -3.48 16.91
N SER A 74 -11.50 -4.79 16.76
CA SER A 74 -10.41 -5.38 15.97
C SER A 74 -10.29 -4.89 14.51
N GLU A 75 -11.40 -4.49 13.90
CA GLU A 75 -11.43 -3.96 12.53
C GLU A 75 -10.97 -2.50 12.46
N LEU A 76 -11.41 -1.65 13.40
CA LEU A 76 -11.01 -0.23 13.44
C LEU A 76 -9.50 -0.11 13.63
N LEU A 77 -8.93 -0.88 14.56
CA LEU A 77 -7.49 -0.90 14.81
C LEU A 77 -6.73 -1.43 13.57
N PHE A 78 -7.30 -2.37 12.82
CA PHE A 78 -6.71 -2.85 11.59
C PHE A 78 -6.76 -1.80 10.46
N PHE A 79 -7.86 -1.08 10.30
CA PHE A 79 -7.92 0.06 9.39
C PHE A 79 -6.93 1.17 9.78
N LEU A 80 -6.72 1.37 11.08
CA LEU A 80 -5.71 2.29 11.58
C LEU A 80 -4.29 1.79 11.26
N ASP A 81 -4.01 0.49 11.32
CA ASP A 81 -2.74 -0.07 10.86
C ASP A 81 -2.53 0.17 9.36
N ILE A 82 -3.58 -0.03 8.54
CA ILE A 82 -3.53 0.26 7.10
C ILE A 82 -3.27 1.74 6.86
N ALA A 83 -4.01 2.63 7.52
CA ALA A 83 -3.85 4.07 7.39
C ALA A 83 -2.44 4.52 7.82
N ALA A 84 -1.93 3.96 8.90
CA ALA A 84 -0.56 4.21 9.35
C ALA A 84 0.47 3.66 8.34
N ALA A 85 0.23 2.50 7.73
CA ALA A 85 1.13 1.92 6.72
C ALA A 85 1.17 2.79 5.45
N VAL A 86 0.01 3.27 5.01
CA VAL A 86 -0.13 4.22 3.90
C VAL A 86 0.63 5.50 4.21
N LEU A 87 0.45 6.05 5.42
CA LEU A 87 1.12 7.28 5.85
C LEU A 87 2.64 7.09 5.96
N CYS A 88 3.12 5.99 6.54
CA CYS A 88 4.54 5.66 6.64
C CYS A 88 5.18 5.48 5.26
N SER A 89 4.50 4.77 4.35
CA SER A 89 4.92 4.65 2.94
C SER A 89 5.01 6.03 2.27
N TRP A 90 4.03 6.90 2.50
CA TRP A 90 4.04 8.26 1.95
C TRP A 90 5.20 9.10 2.50
N VAL A 91 5.41 9.12 3.82
CA VAL A 91 6.52 9.82 4.47
C VAL A 91 7.86 9.28 3.97
N TRP A 92 8.00 7.96 3.86
CA TRP A 92 9.22 7.32 3.36
C TRP A 92 9.55 7.77 1.93
N ASN A 93 8.56 7.80 1.04
CA ASN A 93 8.77 8.27 -0.33
C ASN A 93 9.10 9.76 -0.39
N LYS A 94 8.51 10.59 0.48
CA LYS A 94 8.82 12.01 0.60
C LYS A 94 10.27 12.24 1.07
N LEU A 95 10.73 11.48 2.06
CA LEU A 95 12.09 11.61 2.61
C LEU A 95 13.17 11.17 1.62
N ASN A 96 12.91 10.15 0.81
CA ASN A 96 13.88 9.65 -0.16
C ASN A 96 13.82 10.38 -1.52
N ASP A 97 12.91 11.34 -1.68
CA ASP A 97 12.59 12.02 -2.94
C ASP A 97 12.34 11.05 -4.11
N VAL A 98 11.89 9.83 -3.80
CA VAL A 98 11.57 8.80 -4.78
C VAL A 98 10.11 8.99 -5.21
N HIS A 99 9.86 10.03 -6.00
CA HIS A 99 8.54 10.33 -6.57
C HIS A 99 8.25 9.52 -7.84
N ASN A 100 8.60 8.23 -7.86
CA ASN A 100 8.16 7.34 -8.93
C ASN A 100 6.75 6.85 -8.61
N LEU A 101 5.76 7.38 -9.33
CA LEU A 101 4.35 7.01 -9.19
C LEU A 101 4.16 5.48 -9.24
N SER A 102 4.94 4.77 -10.07
CA SER A 102 4.90 3.31 -10.15
C SER A 102 5.27 2.62 -8.84
N ASN A 103 6.27 3.13 -8.12
CA ASN A 103 6.70 2.56 -6.84
C ASN A 103 5.70 2.85 -5.73
N VAL A 104 5.17 4.08 -5.69
CA VAL A 104 4.13 4.46 -4.73
C VAL A 104 2.90 3.57 -4.91
N ILE A 105 2.41 3.41 -6.15
CA ILE A 105 1.28 2.52 -6.44
C ILE A 105 1.60 1.09 -6.05
N SER A 106 2.80 0.59 -6.36
CA SER A 106 3.21 -0.78 -6.00
C SER A 106 3.26 -0.99 -4.48
N GLN A 107 3.69 0.01 -3.71
CA GLN A 107 3.67 -0.03 -2.25
C GLN A 107 2.25 -0.08 -1.70
N GLN A 108 1.36 0.78 -2.19
CA GLN A 108 -0.05 0.80 -1.76
C GLN A 108 -0.75 -0.52 -2.13
N PHE A 109 -0.44 -1.07 -3.30
CA PHE A 109 -0.95 -2.37 -3.71
C PHE A 109 -0.39 -3.51 -2.85
N GLY A 110 0.88 -3.42 -2.45
CA GLY A 110 1.49 -4.34 -1.48
C GLY A 110 0.76 -4.30 -0.14
N ILE A 111 0.55 -3.11 0.43
CA ILE A 111 -0.23 -2.94 1.67
C ILE A 111 -1.60 -3.59 1.55
N LEU A 112 -2.31 -3.36 0.45
CA LEU A 112 -3.63 -3.94 0.21
C LEU A 112 -3.60 -5.48 0.10
N ILE A 113 -2.65 -6.04 -0.64
CA ILE A 113 -2.46 -7.50 -0.76
C ILE A 113 -2.22 -8.10 0.62
N LEU A 114 -1.31 -7.53 1.42
CA LEU A 114 -1.05 -8.07 2.75
C LEU A 114 -2.26 -7.93 3.66
N ALA A 115 -3.00 -6.83 3.57
CA ALA A 115 -4.20 -6.63 4.36
C ALA A 115 -5.22 -7.75 4.09
N LEU A 116 -5.56 -7.97 2.81
CA LEU A 116 -6.45 -9.06 2.40
C LEU A 116 -5.88 -10.44 2.74
N GLY A 117 -4.57 -10.62 2.54
CA GLY A 117 -3.87 -11.86 2.83
C GLY A 117 -3.93 -12.23 4.30
N ILE A 118 -3.73 -11.26 5.20
CA ILE A 118 -3.81 -11.45 6.65
C ILE A 118 -5.21 -11.88 7.08
N HIS A 119 -6.26 -11.28 6.50
CA HIS A 119 -7.65 -11.69 6.79
C HIS A 119 -7.95 -13.11 6.31
N ASN A 120 -7.52 -13.46 5.09
CA ASN A 120 -7.75 -14.80 4.55
C ASN A 120 -6.88 -15.88 5.25
N LEU A 121 -5.63 -15.56 5.59
CA LEU A 121 -4.74 -16.46 6.32
C LEU A 121 -5.20 -16.70 7.76
N ALA A 122 -5.91 -15.74 8.38
CA ALA A 122 -6.51 -15.96 9.69
C ALA A 122 -7.52 -17.12 9.66
N PHE A 123 -8.17 -17.35 8.51
CA PHE A 123 -9.10 -18.45 8.31
C PHE A 123 -8.40 -19.75 7.87
N TRP A 124 -7.47 -19.69 6.91
CA TRP A 124 -6.82 -20.90 6.35
C TRP A 124 -5.65 -21.45 7.18
N ALA A 125 -4.96 -20.58 7.93
CA ALA A 125 -3.76 -20.92 8.69
C ALA A 125 -3.81 -20.30 10.10
N PRO A 126 -4.88 -20.57 10.90
CA PRO A 126 -5.13 -19.88 12.15
C PRO A 126 -4.04 -20.10 13.19
N HIS A 127 -3.42 -21.29 13.22
CA HIS A 127 -2.32 -21.57 14.14
C HIS A 127 -1.13 -20.65 13.88
N GLN A 128 -0.66 -20.57 12.64
CA GLN A 128 0.45 -19.70 12.24
C GLN A 128 0.12 -18.22 12.49
N MET A 129 -1.10 -17.81 12.17
CA MET A 129 -1.53 -16.43 12.37
C MET A 129 -1.72 -16.06 13.85
N SER A 130 -2.13 -17.00 14.70
CA SER A 130 -2.26 -16.77 16.14
C SER A 130 -0.90 -16.53 16.81
N VAL A 131 0.16 -17.17 16.28
CA VAL A 131 1.55 -16.97 16.73
C VAL A 131 2.11 -15.66 16.19
N ALA A 132 1.84 -15.33 14.93
CA ALA A 132 2.37 -14.13 14.28
C ALA A 132 1.68 -12.83 14.74
N LEU A 133 0.41 -12.91 15.12
CA LEU A 133 -0.42 -11.78 15.53
C LEU A 133 -0.91 -11.96 16.96
N SER A 134 -2.20 -12.24 17.12
CA SER A 134 -2.86 -12.51 18.38
C SER A 134 -3.90 -13.59 18.15
N GLY A 135 -3.95 -14.58 19.04
CA GLY A 135 -4.97 -15.63 19.02
C GLY A 135 -6.38 -15.06 19.12
N ASP A 136 -6.59 -14.01 19.93
CA ASP A 136 -7.92 -13.40 20.11
C ASP A 136 -8.39 -12.71 18.83
N TRP A 137 -7.50 -12.00 18.14
CA TRP A 137 -7.83 -11.39 16.86
C TRP A 137 -8.18 -12.44 15.81
N VAL A 138 -7.39 -13.52 15.69
CA VAL A 138 -7.66 -14.62 14.75
C VAL A 138 -9.00 -15.28 15.06
N ARG A 139 -9.29 -15.54 16.35
CA ARG A 139 -10.56 -16.10 16.79
C ARG A 139 -11.74 -15.19 16.44
N HIS A 140 -11.62 -13.88 16.66
CA HIS A 140 -12.64 -12.91 16.23
C HIS A 140 -12.86 -12.93 14.72
N GLN A 141 -11.80 -13.04 13.91
CA GLN A 141 -11.93 -13.15 12.46
C GLN A 141 -12.62 -14.45 12.04
N GLN A 142 -12.30 -15.58 12.70
CA GLN A 142 -12.93 -16.87 12.43
C GLN A 142 -14.38 -16.95 12.89
N LEU A 143 -14.77 -16.22 13.94
CA LEU A 143 -16.16 -16.12 14.39
C LEU A 143 -17.00 -15.26 13.42
N ASN A 144 -16.39 -14.24 12.82
CA ASN A 144 -17.06 -13.34 11.87
C ASN A 144 -17.04 -13.87 10.42
N ALA A 145 -16.16 -14.81 10.11
CA ALA A 145 -16.05 -15.43 8.79
C ALA A 145 -17.02 -16.60 8.65
N GLU A 146 -17.87 -16.57 7.63
CA GLU A 146 -18.65 -17.74 7.25
C GLU A 146 -17.70 -18.86 6.77
N GLN A 147 -18.05 -20.12 7.01
CA GLN A 147 -17.25 -21.25 6.54
C GLN A 147 -17.12 -21.23 5.03
N LYS A 148 -15.93 -21.61 4.52
CA LYS A 148 -15.61 -21.54 3.09
C LYS A 148 -15.99 -20.16 2.55
N SER A 149 -15.36 -19.12 3.10
CA SER A 149 -15.48 -17.75 2.63
C SER A 149 -14.11 -17.13 2.35
N ILE A 150 -14.11 -16.13 1.48
CA ILE A 150 -12.94 -15.30 1.18
C ILE A 150 -13.29 -13.88 1.59
N PHE A 151 -12.37 -13.23 2.29
CA PHE A 151 -12.53 -11.83 2.63
C PHE A 151 -12.25 -10.97 1.39
N VAL A 152 -13.27 -10.23 0.93
CA VAL A 152 -13.19 -9.33 -0.21
C VAL A 152 -13.67 -7.95 0.21
N GLY A 153 -12.73 -6.99 0.27
CA GLY A 153 -13.01 -5.61 0.64
C GLY A 153 -13.38 -5.45 2.12
N VAL A 154 -14.67 -5.61 2.43
CA VAL A 154 -15.24 -5.42 3.78
C VAL A 154 -16.17 -6.56 4.21
N ARG A 155 -16.33 -7.61 3.40
CA ARG A 155 -17.22 -8.73 3.71
C ARG A 155 -16.58 -10.06 3.34
N TYR A 156 -16.95 -11.10 4.09
CA TYR A 156 -16.67 -12.47 3.73
C TYR A 156 -17.69 -12.94 2.68
N ILE A 157 -17.19 -13.40 1.54
CA ILE A 157 -18.02 -13.98 0.47
C ILE A 157 -17.86 -15.49 0.52
N ARG A 158 -18.96 -16.19 0.80
CA ARG A 158 -19.00 -17.66 0.80
C ARG A 158 -18.88 -18.20 -0.62
N TRP A 159 -17.96 -19.13 -0.86
CA TRP A 159 -17.73 -19.75 -2.18
C TRP A 159 -18.35 -21.14 -2.32
N SER A 160 -18.95 -21.70 -1.26
CA SER A 160 -19.58 -23.03 -1.28
C SER A 160 -20.83 -23.08 -0.39
N THR A 161 -21.92 -23.66 -0.88
CA THR A 161 -23.21 -23.83 -0.16
C THR A 161 -23.23 -24.95 0.88
N GLU A 162 -22.21 -25.81 0.88
CA GLU A 162 -22.07 -26.92 1.82
C GLU A 162 -21.83 -26.38 3.25
N HIS A 163 -22.68 -26.80 4.20
CA HIS A 163 -22.54 -26.50 5.62
C HIS A 163 -21.64 -27.59 6.24
N SER A 164 -20.50 -27.18 6.76
CA SER A 164 -19.63 -28.05 7.56
C SER A 164 -19.93 -27.79 9.04
N ASP A 165 -19.73 -28.77 9.92
CA ASP A 165 -19.74 -28.53 11.36
C ASP A 165 -18.38 -27.95 11.77
N TYR A 166 -18.11 -26.70 11.40
CA TYR A 166 -16.91 -25.98 11.83
C TYR A 166 -17.18 -25.38 13.22
N ASP A 167 -16.46 -25.88 14.22
CA ASP A 167 -16.40 -25.27 15.56
C ASP A 167 -15.17 -24.34 15.64
N PRO A 168 -15.33 -23.01 15.67
CA PRO A 168 -14.23 -22.06 15.81
C PRO A 168 -13.46 -22.26 17.14
N ALA A 169 -14.09 -22.83 18.16
CA ALA A 169 -13.49 -23.03 19.48
C ALA A 169 -12.47 -24.17 19.51
N SER A 170 -12.51 -25.11 18.57
CA SER A 170 -11.60 -26.27 18.56
C SER A 170 -10.21 -25.97 17.98
N PHE A 171 -10.03 -24.87 17.24
CA PHE A 171 -8.79 -24.58 16.50
C PHE A 171 -7.90 -23.49 17.10
N VAL A 172 -8.41 -22.66 18.01
CA VAL A 172 -7.65 -21.58 18.64
C VAL A 172 -7.82 -21.66 20.15
N THR A 173 -6.91 -22.36 20.82
CA THR A 173 -6.77 -22.25 22.27
C THR A 173 -6.21 -20.87 22.61
N PRO A 174 -6.93 -20.04 23.39
CA PRO A 174 -6.40 -18.76 23.83
C PRO A 174 -5.14 -18.99 24.64
N LYS A 175 -4.03 -18.35 24.24
CA LYS A 175 -2.81 -18.36 25.03
C LYS A 175 -3.01 -17.41 26.21
N VAL A 176 -3.48 -17.93 27.34
CA VAL A 176 -3.60 -17.16 28.58
C VAL A 176 -2.19 -16.73 28.99
N VAL A 177 -1.83 -15.48 28.69
CA VAL A 177 -0.57 -14.90 29.14
C VAL A 177 -0.81 -14.40 30.57
N TYR A 178 -0.46 -15.22 31.56
CA TYR A 178 -0.33 -14.74 32.93
C TYR A 178 0.84 -13.75 32.96
N ARG A 179 0.55 -12.46 33.17
CA ARG A 179 1.55 -11.45 33.53
C ARG A 179 1.77 -11.56 35.04
N ASN A 180 2.98 -11.92 35.45
CA ASN A 180 3.44 -11.77 36.83
C ASN A 180 3.67 -10.29 37.15
#